data_AF-A0A7S0IQQ5-F1
#
_entry.id   AF-A0A7S0IQQ5-F1
#
_cell.length_a   1.000
_cell.length_b   1.000
_cell.length_c   1.000
_cell.angle_alpha   90.00
_cell.angle_beta   90.00
_cell.angle_gamma   90.00
#
_symmetry.space_group_name_H-M   'P 1'
#
loop_
_entity.id
_entity.type
_entity.pdbx_description
1 polymer ?
#
loop_
_entity_poly.entity_id
_entity_poly.type
_entity_poly.pdbx_seq_one_letter_code
_entity_poly.pdbx_strand_id
1 'polypeptide(L)'
;SSELDLASTGFNVHQDTEEFSFLEFAVVVKITSDKPGEPPSAMHVVAADSQFEYGAAAGSAGCFDARLYHESVPPRSERDHLKVSFFFRRSSANAKRLAARTDHPKAAEA
;
A
#
# COMPACT_ATOMS: atom_id res chain seq x y z
N SER A 1 19.09 -6.46 16.17
CA SER A 1 17.93 -5.60 16.51
C SER A 1 17.29 -6.12 17.78
N SER A 2 16.80 -5.25 18.66
CA SER A 2 16.13 -5.68 19.91
C SER A 2 14.71 -6.20 19.62
N GLU A 3 14.11 -6.98 20.52
CA GLU A 3 12.71 -7.44 20.37
C GLU A 3 11.71 -6.27 20.21
N LEU A 4 12.02 -5.11 20.82
CA LEU A 4 11.24 -3.87 20.69
C LEU A 4 11.31 -3.29 19.27
N ASP A 5 12.46 -3.40 18.60
CA ASP A 5 12.64 -2.90 17.23
C ASP A 5 11.87 -3.74 16.22
N LEU A 6 11.79 -5.06 16.43
CA LEU A 6 11.01 -5.98 15.57
C LEU A 6 9.50 -5.78 15.76
N ALA A 7 9.03 -5.58 17.00
CA ALA A 7 7.63 -5.30 17.29
C ALA A 7 7.14 -3.96 16.71
N SER A 8 8.02 -2.96 16.63
CA SER A 8 7.75 -1.63 16.03
C SER A 8 7.46 -1.69 14.52
N THR A 9 7.88 -2.76 13.85
CA THR A 9 7.66 -2.94 12.39
C THR A 9 6.34 -3.63 12.04
N GLY A 10 5.62 -4.15 13.05
CA GLY A 10 4.27 -4.69 12.90
C GLY A 10 3.23 -3.67 13.30
N PHE A 11 2.15 -3.58 12.53
CA PHE A 11 0.97 -2.79 12.87
C PHE A 11 -0.28 -3.60 12.59
N ASN A 12 -1.29 -3.44 13.47
CA ASN A 12 -2.58 -4.12 13.34
C ASN A 12 -3.30 -3.68 12.05
N VAL A 13 -4.31 -4.46 11.68
CA VAL A 13 -5.21 -4.17 10.55
C VAL A 13 -5.81 -2.76 10.69
N HIS A 14 -5.57 -1.91 9.70
CA HIS A 14 -6.07 -0.53 9.65
C HIS A 14 -6.22 -0.06 8.18
N GLN A 15 -6.82 1.12 7.98
CA GLN A 15 -6.78 1.86 6.72
C GLN A 15 -5.92 3.12 6.86
N ASP A 16 -5.19 3.49 5.82
CA ASP A 16 -4.44 4.77 5.79
C ASP A 16 -5.36 5.99 5.96
N THR A 17 -6.63 5.85 5.57
CA THR A 17 -7.64 6.90 5.68
C THR A 17 -8.16 7.14 7.09
N GLU A 18 -7.87 6.25 8.05
CA GLU A 18 -8.23 6.47 9.46
C GLU A 18 -7.47 7.65 10.05
N GLU A 19 -6.21 7.84 9.67
CA GLU A 19 -5.41 8.99 10.08
C GLU A 19 -5.64 10.19 9.13
N PHE A 20 -5.67 9.94 7.82
CA PHE A 20 -5.80 11.00 6.81
C PHE A 20 -6.87 10.65 5.76
N SER A 21 -8.11 11.02 6.03
CA SER A 21 -9.28 10.72 5.17
C SER A 21 -9.22 11.24 3.73
N PHE A 22 -8.30 12.16 3.41
CA PHE A 22 -8.12 12.70 2.06
C PHE A 22 -7.18 11.87 1.17
N LEU A 23 -6.56 10.82 1.73
CA LEU A 23 -5.72 9.91 0.96
C LEU A 23 -6.55 9.03 0.05
N GLU A 24 -6.00 8.73 -1.12
CA GLU A 24 -6.65 7.85 -2.10
C GLU A 24 -5.78 6.67 -2.50
N PHE A 25 -4.47 6.88 -2.59
CA PHE A 25 -3.54 5.82 -2.95
C PHE A 25 -2.31 5.85 -2.06
N ALA A 26 -1.83 4.67 -1.70
CA ALA A 26 -0.53 4.46 -1.10
C ALA A 26 0.36 3.71 -2.08
N VAL A 27 1.60 4.18 -2.26
CA VAL A 27 2.63 3.47 -3.01
C VAL A 27 3.72 3.04 -2.04
N VAL A 28 3.89 1.73 -1.88
CA VAL A 28 4.87 1.14 -0.98
C VAL A 28 6.04 0.57 -1.78
N VAL A 29 7.23 1.11 -1.58
CA VAL A 29 8.47 0.69 -2.24
C VAL A 29 9.32 -0.10 -1.25
N LYS A 30 9.74 -1.31 -1.63
CA LYS A 30 10.66 -2.10 -0.81
C LYS A 30 12.10 -1.74 -1.16
N ILE A 31 12.90 -1.43 -0.15
CA ILE A 31 14.27 -0.97 -0.33
C ILE A 31 15.28 -2.11 -0.13
N THR A 32 15.11 -2.90 0.93
CA THR A 32 16.04 -3.97 1.28
C THR A 32 15.65 -5.31 0.66
N SER A 33 16.64 -6.03 0.13
CA SER A 33 16.45 -7.37 -0.42
C SER A 33 16.22 -8.40 0.68
N ASP A 34 15.31 -9.33 0.43
CA ASP A 34 15.25 -10.56 1.23
C ASP A 34 16.40 -11.49 0.83
N LYS A 35 16.90 -12.29 1.77
CA LYS A 35 17.92 -13.30 1.47
C LYS A 35 17.26 -14.56 0.90
N PRO A 36 17.88 -15.24 -0.08
CA PRO A 36 17.45 -16.57 -0.47
C PRO A 36 17.36 -17.52 0.73
N GLY A 37 16.19 -18.12 0.93
CA GLY A 37 15.92 -19.08 2.01
C GLY A 37 15.46 -18.47 3.33
N GLU A 38 15.35 -17.14 3.45
CA GLU A 38 14.72 -16.48 4.61
C GLU A 38 13.27 -16.09 4.30
N PRO A 39 12.36 -16.09 5.29
CA PRO A 39 11.00 -15.59 5.11
C PRO A 39 11.01 -14.11 4.69
N PRO A 40 10.26 -13.72 3.64
CA PRO A 40 10.24 -12.34 3.17
C PRO A 40 9.50 -11.43 4.15
N SER A 41 9.83 -10.14 4.18
CA SER A 41 8.92 -9.16 4.79
C SER A 41 7.73 -8.91 3.87
N ALA A 42 6.55 -9.33 4.32
CA ALA A 42 5.29 -9.17 3.61
C ALA A 42 4.44 -8.05 4.22
N MET A 43 3.46 -7.59 3.46
CA MET A 43 2.32 -6.83 3.97
C MET A 43 1.07 -7.64 3.62
N HIS A 44 0.16 -7.82 4.57
CA HIS A 44 -1.09 -8.52 4.33
C HIS A 44 -2.18 -7.50 4.01
N VAL A 45 -2.81 -7.64 2.85
CA VAL A 45 -4.02 -6.88 2.51
C VAL A 45 -5.22 -7.75 2.87
N VAL A 46 -5.95 -7.34 3.90
CA VAL A 46 -6.86 -8.21 4.66
C VAL A 46 -8.32 -8.11 4.19
N ALA A 47 -8.73 -6.99 3.59
CA ALA A 47 -10.13 -6.76 3.20
C ALA A 47 -10.33 -6.26 1.76
N ALA A 48 -9.63 -6.87 0.81
CA ALA A 48 -10.16 -6.95 -0.56
C ALA A 48 -10.96 -8.26 -0.71
N ASP A 49 -11.80 -8.40 -1.75
CA ASP A 49 -12.53 -9.64 -2.06
C ASP A 49 -11.62 -10.89 -2.11
N SER A 50 -10.30 -10.67 -2.25
CA SER A 50 -9.25 -11.66 -2.06
C SER A 50 -8.20 -11.13 -1.09
N GLN A 51 -7.88 -11.90 -0.05
CA GLN A 51 -6.71 -11.65 0.79
C GLN A 51 -5.45 -12.00 0.02
N PHE A 52 -4.43 -11.15 0.07
CA PHE A 52 -3.15 -11.46 -0.56
C PHE A 52 -1.97 -10.89 0.23
N GLU A 53 -0.85 -11.61 0.14
CA GLU A 53 0.43 -11.16 0.68
C GLU A 53 1.18 -10.36 -0.37
N TYR A 54 1.47 -9.11 -0.06
CA TYR A 54 2.41 -8.30 -0.84
C TYR A 54 3.85 -8.61 -0.41
N GLY A 55 4.45 -9.59 -1.07
CA GLY A 55 5.85 -10.01 -0.91
C GLY A 55 6.76 -9.44 -1.98
N ALA A 56 6.78 -8.12 -2.16
CA ALA A 56 7.63 -7.50 -3.19
C ALA A 56 9.12 -7.78 -2.99
N ALA A 57 9.85 -7.85 -4.10
CA ALA A 57 11.32 -7.83 -4.12
C ALA A 57 11.84 -6.40 -3.89
N ALA A 58 13.11 -6.27 -3.50
CA ALA A 58 13.75 -4.97 -3.43
C ALA A 58 13.68 -4.23 -4.77
N GLY A 59 13.45 -2.92 -4.71
CA GLY A 59 13.25 -2.06 -5.87
C GLY A 59 11.86 -2.17 -6.51
N SER A 60 11.02 -3.11 -6.06
CA SER A 60 9.64 -3.21 -6.53
C SER A 60 8.71 -2.30 -5.72
N ALA A 61 7.61 -1.90 -6.35
CA ALA A 61 6.59 -1.04 -5.76
C ALA A 61 5.20 -1.66 -5.93
N GLY A 62 4.34 -1.41 -4.94
CA GLY A 62 2.95 -1.80 -4.93
C GLY A 62 2.12 -0.54 -4.78
N CYS A 63 1.08 -0.41 -5.59
CA CYS A 63 0.11 0.68 -5.52
C CYS A 63 -1.20 0.13 -4.98
N PHE A 64 -1.68 0.73 -3.90
CA PHE A 64 -2.84 0.28 -3.15
C PHE A 64 -3.85 1.42 -3.03
N ASP A 65 -5.14 1.09 -3.06
CA ASP A 65 -6.17 2.03 -2.63
C ASP A 65 -6.02 2.24 -1.11
N ALA A 66 -5.97 3.50 -0.68
CA ALA A 66 -5.74 3.88 0.73
C ALA A 66 -6.85 3.40 1.67
N ARG A 67 -7.99 2.96 1.14
CA ARG A 67 -9.13 2.40 1.89
C ARG A 67 -9.02 0.90 2.07
N LEU A 68 -8.01 0.24 1.52
CA LEU A 68 -7.79 -1.18 1.76
C LEU A 68 -7.30 -1.39 3.19
N TYR A 69 -8.01 -2.26 3.91
CA TYR A 69 -7.51 -2.73 5.20
C TYR A 69 -6.27 -3.58 4.98
N HIS A 70 -5.21 -3.23 5.68
CA HIS A 70 -3.93 -3.94 5.59
C HIS A 70 -3.19 -3.93 6.93
N GLU A 71 -2.24 -4.85 7.07
CA GLU A 71 -1.35 -4.98 8.23
C GLU A 71 0.08 -5.28 7.76
N SER A 72 1.07 -4.83 8.54
CA SER A 72 2.45 -5.27 8.37
C SER A 72 2.68 -6.47 9.27
N VAL A 73 3.04 -7.60 8.65
CA VAL A 73 3.38 -8.80 9.38
C VAL A 73 4.80 -8.65 9.91
N PRO A 74 5.03 -8.82 11.23
CA PRO A 74 6.37 -8.79 11.79
C PRO A 74 7.30 -9.73 11.02
N PRO A 75 8.46 -9.24 10.53
CA PRO A 75 9.40 -10.08 9.82
C PRO A 75 9.93 -11.17 10.75
N ARG A 76 10.09 -12.38 10.21
CA ARG A 76 10.70 -13.52 10.93
C ARG A 76 12.22 -13.58 10.77
N SER A 77 12.78 -12.78 9.87
CA SER A 77 14.23 -12.63 9.71
C SER A 77 14.75 -11.61 10.73
N GLU A 78 15.99 -11.81 11.18
CA GLU A 78 16.69 -10.88 12.08
C GLU A 78 17.25 -9.64 11.35
N ARG A 79 17.09 -9.56 10.03
CA ARG A 79 17.54 -8.42 9.23
C ARG A 79 16.54 -7.27 9.30
N ASP A 80 17.07 -6.07 9.14
CA ASP A 80 16.21 -4.90 8.97
C ASP A 80 15.53 -4.94 7.60
N HIS A 81 14.21 -4.76 7.59
CA HIS A 81 13.41 -4.70 6.37
C HIS A 81 12.88 -3.28 6.18
N LEU A 82 13.48 -2.54 5.24
CA LEU A 82 13.14 -1.15 4.99
C LEU A 82 12.15 -1.03 3.83
N LYS A 83 11.08 -0.27 4.07
CA LYS A 83 10.06 0.11 3.10
C LYS A 83 9.82 1.61 3.21
N VAL A 84 9.50 2.24 2.08
CA VAL A 84 9.10 3.66 2.02
C VAL A 84 7.68 3.72 1.45
N SER A 85 6.78 4.38 2.19
CA SER A 85 5.41 4.60 1.77
C SER A 85 5.21 6.05 1.32
N PHE A 86 4.64 6.21 0.13
CA PHE A 86 4.22 7.50 -0.42
C PHE A 86 2.70 7.55 -0.45
N PHE A 87 2.13 8.62 0.07
CA PHE A 87 0.67 8.80 0.13
C PHE A 87 0.22 9.91 -0.81
N PHE A 88 -0.82 9.63 -1.58
CA PHE A 88 -1.32 10.52 -2.63
C PHE A 88 -2.80 10.84 -2.42
N ARG A 89 -3.16 12.07 -2.77
CA ARG A 89 -4.56 12.52 -2.90
C ARG A 89 -4.81 13.02 -4.32
N ARG A 90 -6.04 12.90 -4.83
CA ARG A 90 -6.41 13.58 -6.08
C ARG A 90 -6.32 15.09 -5.87
N SER A 91 -5.67 15.77 -6.81
CA SER A 91 -5.76 17.22 -6.90
C SER A 91 -7.21 17.63 -7.18
N SER A 92 -7.71 18.64 -6.46
CA SER A 92 -9.04 19.21 -6.66
C SER A 92 -9.25 19.75 -8.09
N ALA A 93 -8.16 20.13 -8.79
CA ALA A 93 -8.20 20.52 -10.19
C ALA A 93 -8.49 19.33 -11.13
N ASN A 94 -7.94 18.15 -10.82
CA ASN A 94 -8.17 16.92 -11.60
C ASN A 94 -9.53 16.29 -11.30
N ALA A 95 -10.03 16.39 -10.06
CA ALA A 95 -11.37 15.92 -9.69
C ALA A 95 -12.47 16.61 -10.52
N LYS A 96 -12.37 17.93 -10.71
CA LYS A 96 -13.31 18.70 -11.56
C LYS A 96 -13.24 18.28 -13.03
N ARG A 97 -12.03 18.03 -13.55
CA ARG A 97 -11.82 17.63 -14.95
C ARG A 97 -12.37 16.23 -15.25
N LEU A 98 -12.33 15.30 -14.28
CA LEU A 98 -12.88 13.96 -14.44
C LEU A 98 -14.42 13.96 -14.38
N ALA A 99 -15.01 14.72 -13.45
CA ALA A 99 -16.46 14.91 -13.37
C ALA A 99 -17.04 15.50 -14.68
N ALA A 100 -16.35 16.47 -15.28
CA ALA A 100 -16.73 17.03 -16.57
C ALA A 100 -16.65 16.04 -17.75
N ARG A 101 -15.88 14.95 -17.62
CA ARG A 101 -15.78 13.91 -18.67
C ARG A 101 -16.87 12.84 -18.56
N THR A 102 -17.43 12.62 -17.38
CA THR A 102 -18.53 11.68 -17.15
C THR A 102 -19.90 12.25 -17.52
N ASP A 103 -20.04 13.58 -17.53
CA ASP A 103 -21.30 14.26 -17.91
C ASP A 103 -21.47 14.48 -19.42
N HIS A 104 -20.47 14.10 -20.22
CA HIS A 104 -20.63 14.04 -21.68
C HIS A 104 -20.94 12.59 -22.09
N PRO A 105 -22.21 12.28 -22.45
CA PRO A 105 -22.50 11.00 -23.07
C PRO A 105 -21.64 10.90 -24.34
N LYS A 106 -20.91 9.79 -24.48
CA LYS A 106 -20.34 9.40 -25.77
C LYS A 106 -21.48 9.49 -26.78
N ALA A 107 -21.39 10.42 -27.74
CA ALA A 107 -22.21 10.33 -28.93
C ALA A 107 -21.95 8.94 -29.52
N ALA A 108 -23.00 8.13 -29.58
CA ALA A 108 -22.97 6.86 -30.27
C ALA A 108 -22.55 7.14 -31.71
N GLU A 109 -21.38 6.64 -32.11
CA GLU A 109 -21.02 6.55 -33.53
C GLU A 109 -22.02 5.59 -34.17
N ALA A 110 -22.74 6.10 -35.18
CA ALA A 110 -23.63 5.37 -36.07
C ALA A 110 -22.88 4.94 -37.34
#